data_AF-A0A5P9HTH4-F1
#
_entry.id   AF-A0A5P9HTH4-F1
#
_cell.length_a   1.000
_cell.length_b   1.000
_cell.length_c   1.000
_cell.angle_alpha   90.00
_cell.angle_beta   90.00
_cell.angle_gamma   90.00
#
_symmetry.space_group_name_H-M   'P 1'
#
loop_
_entity.id
_entity.type
_entity.pdbx_description
1 polymer ?
#
loop_
_entity_poly.entity_id
_entity_poly.type
_entity_poly.pdbx_seq_one_letter_code
_entity_poly.pdbx_strand_id
1 'polypeptide(L)'
;MNQNIIKDLSVNIGFIKVHLPDYTMSTFMIAQSIADEFGVETNQQAIKKLRGVLKNSENDLYKKVKTDYESGSIFIHTSSKKGPEILQVALIINDLAIEPYRQELVPEDICKIKSILENWKRPKPQKWKVGDVFTFPLSDGTYSFGQVLWKTNNSPNCALFDCRGNKSLPIETITSSPVISVLNITANCIDSFKWKVIGNTPVEITKNDVPKKHQGESIIGSLSFSSAILSELAEVYYGLKPLNSAYKQDFYDELLMPKIKRPQNIIIK
;
A
#
# COMPACT_ATOMS: atom_id res chain seq x y z
N MET A 1 -4.98 -20.25 -15.41
CA MET A 1 -4.04 -19.16 -15.07
C MET A 1 -2.77 -19.82 -14.56
N ASN A 2 -1.63 -19.63 -15.20
CA ASN A 2 -0.34 -20.14 -14.72
C ASN A 2 0.07 -19.38 -13.46
N GLN A 3 -0.40 -19.88 -12.29
CA GLN A 3 -0.18 -19.25 -10.99
C GLN A 3 1.30 -19.15 -10.59
N ASN A 4 2.19 -19.91 -11.24
CA ASN A 4 3.62 -19.90 -10.93
C ASN A 4 4.38 -18.65 -11.39
N ILE A 5 3.83 -17.86 -12.33
CA ILE A 5 4.49 -16.66 -12.88
C ILE A 5 4.08 -15.39 -12.13
N ILE A 6 2.86 -15.36 -11.59
CA ILE A 6 2.34 -14.21 -10.86
C ILE A 6 2.58 -14.43 -9.37
N LYS A 7 3.43 -13.61 -8.77
CA LYS A 7 3.71 -13.63 -7.34
C LYS A 7 3.43 -12.26 -6.74
N ASP A 8 2.62 -12.21 -5.68
CA ASP A 8 2.28 -10.97 -4.96
C ASP A 8 1.77 -9.85 -5.87
N LEU A 9 0.89 -10.19 -6.82
CA LEU A 9 0.36 -9.26 -7.85
C LEU A 9 1.45 -8.57 -8.67
N SER A 10 2.55 -9.30 -8.93
CA SER A 10 3.63 -8.86 -9.79
C SER A 10 4.11 -9.98 -10.71
N VAL A 11 4.78 -9.60 -11.79
CA VAL A 11 5.54 -10.50 -12.67
C VAL A 11 6.98 -10.00 -12.75
N ASN A 12 7.94 -10.92 -12.83
CA ASN A 12 9.34 -10.56 -13.02
C ASN A 12 9.72 -10.78 -14.48
N ILE A 13 10.45 -9.82 -15.05
CA ILE A 13 11.05 -9.88 -16.39
C ILE A 13 12.54 -9.68 -16.18
N GLY A 14 13.29 -10.77 -16.12
CA GLY A 14 14.66 -10.75 -15.60
C GLY A 14 14.70 -10.26 -14.16
N PHE A 15 15.54 -9.26 -13.87
CA PHE A 15 15.61 -8.60 -12.56
C PHE A 15 14.53 -7.52 -12.34
N ILE A 16 13.74 -7.20 -13.36
CA ILE A 16 12.74 -6.12 -13.32
C ILE A 16 11.43 -6.67 -12.76
N LYS A 17 10.95 -6.08 -11.67
CA LYS A 17 9.61 -6.36 -11.14
C LYS A 17 8.57 -5.41 -11.73
N VAL A 18 7.58 -5.98 -12.43
CA VAL A 18 6.38 -5.25 -12.88
C VAL A 18 5.22 -5.57 -11.95
N HIS A 19 4.76 -4.55 -11.22
CA HIS A 19 3.54 -4.60 -10.43
C HIS A 19 2.31 -4.49 -11.32
N LEU A 20 1.36 -5.39 -11.11
CA LEU A 20 0.10 -5.44 -11.83
C LEU A 20 -0.91 -4.49 -11.15
N PRO A 21 -1.85 -3.89 -11.90
CA PRO A 21 -2.98 -3.18 -11.30
C PRO A 21 -3.71 -4.05 -10.28
N ASP A 22 -3.94 -3.54 -9.08
CA ASP A 22 -4.54 -4.27 -7.97
C ASP A 22 -5.75 -3.53 -7.38
N TYR A 23 -6.17 -3.88 -6.17
CA TYR A 23 -7.29 -3.25 -5.49
C TYR A 23 -7.14 -1.73 -5.36
N THR A 24 -5.92 -1.20 -5.21
CA THR A 24 -5.66 0.20 -4.90
C THR A 24 -5.08 0.95 -6.10
N MET A 25 -4.15 0.33 -6.83
CA MET A 25 -3.46 0.90 -7.98
C MET A 25 -4.13 0.49 -9.30
N SER A 26 -4.41 1.46 -10.16
CA SER A 26 -5.09 1.24 -11.44
C SER A 26 -4.15 1.07 -12.64
N THR A 27 -2.84 1.13 -12.41
CA THR A 27 -1.78 1.18 -13.41
C THR A 27 -0.81 0.03 -13.24
N PHE A 28 -0.12 -0.35 -14.33
CA PHE A 28 1.09 -1.15 -14.20
C PHE A 28 2.21 -0.24 -13.68
N MET A 29 3.11 -0.78 -12.88
CA MET A 29 4.20 -0.01 -12.27
C MET A 29 5.50 -0.81 -12.22
N ILE A 30 6.62 -0.14 -12.51
CA ILE A 30 7.95 -0.55 -12.09
C ILE A 30 8.40 0.49 -11.06
N ALA A 31 8.79 0.03 -9.87
CA ALA A 31 9.28 0.86 -8.78
C ALA A 31 10.52 0.20 -8.19
N GLN A 32 11.69 0.59 -8.68
CA GLN A 32 12.96 -0.10 -8.38
C GLN A 32 14.11 0.90 -8.49
N SER A 33 15.13 0.76 -7.63
CA SER A 33 16.43 1.39 -7.85
C SER A 33 17.15 0.62 -8.94
N ILE A 34 17.62 1.30 -9.98
CA ILE A 34 18.29 0.63 -11.12
C ILE A 34 19.65 1.26 -11.46
N ALA A 35 20.20 2.09 -10.57
CA ALA A 35 21.43 2.84 -10.81
C ALA A 35 22.62 1.89 -10.99
N ASP A 36 22.77 0.93 -10.08
CA ASP A 36 23.86 -0.05 -10.10
C ASP A 36 23.78 -0.94 -11.34
N GLU A 37 22.58 -1.41 -11.69
CA GLU A 37 22.34 -2.22 -12.88
C GLU A 37 22.67 -1.47 -14.16
N PHE A 38 22.56 -0.14 -14.17
CA PHE A 38 22.92 0.70 -15.32
C PHE A 38 24.38 1.16 -15.31
N GLY A 39 25.13 0.88 -14.25
CA GLY A 39 26.51 1.33 -14.05
C GLY A 39 26.62 2.85 -13.83
N VAL A 40 25.67 3.45 -13.11
CA VAL A 40 25.62 4.89 -12.85
C VAL A 40 25.43 5.17 -11.37
N GLU A 41 25.81 6.36 -10.90
CA GLU A 41 25.85 6.67 -9.47
C GLU A 41 24.47 6.92 -8.86
N THR A 42 23.49 7.35 -9.67
CA THR A 42 22.19 7.81 -9.16
C THR A 42 21.03 7.38 -10.03
N ASN A 43 19.86 7.22 -9.41
CA ASN A 43 18.59 6.99 -10.11
C ASN A 43 18.23 8.14 -11.07
N GLN A 44 18.72 9.35 -10.81
CA GLN A 44 18.59 10.49 -11.74
C GLN A 44 19.36 10.26 -13.06
N GLN A 45 20.59 9.76 -12.97
CA GLN A 45 21.39 9.42 -14.15
C GLN A 45 20.75 8.22 -14.89
N ALA A 46 20.27 7.21 -14.15
CA ALA A 46 19.63 6.03 -14.72
C ALA A 46 18.36 6.39 -15.50
N ILE A 47 17.47 7.21 -14.92
CA ILE A 47 16.23 7.63 -15.61
C ILE A 47 16.51 8.51 -16.82
N LYS A 48 17.59 9.32 -16.80
CA LYS A 48 18.01 10.11 -17.96
C LYS A 48 18.48 9.19 -19.10
N LYS A 49 19.28 8.16 -18.78
CA LYS A 49 19.73 7.14 -19.75
C LYS A 49 18.53 6.40 -20.36
N LEU A 50 17.61 5.91 -19.54
CA LEU A 50 16.39 5.24 -20.00
C LEU A 50 15.53 6.15 -20.89
N ARG A 51 15.25 7.39 -20.47
CA ARG A 51 14.47 8.35 -21.26
C ARG A 51 15.10 8.65 -22.62
N GLY A 52 16.43 8.67 -22.72
CA GLY A 52 17.13 8.83 -23.99
C GLY A 52 16.79 7.72 -24.99
N VAL A 53 16.76 6.47 -24.51
CA VAL A 53 16.41 5.29 -25.34
C VAL A 53 14.93 5.26 -25.68
N LEU A 54 14.05 5.54 -24.71
CA LEU A 54 12.60 5.58 -24.94
C LEU A 54 12.18 6.64 -25.97
N LYS A 55 12.91 7.76 -26.07
CA LYS A 55 12.66 8.81 -27.08
C LYS A 55 12.96 8.35 -28.51
N ASN A 56 13.92 7.43 -28.66
CA ASN A 56 14.36 6.93 -29.96
C ASN A 56 13.68 5.60 -30.36
N SER A 57 12.78 5.08 -29.52
CA SER A 57 12.03 3.85 -29.83
C SER A 57 11.00 4.09 -30.95
N GLU A 58 10.86 3.12 -31.87
CA GLU A 58 9.96 3.19 -33.05
C GLU A 58 8.48 3.42 -32.71
N ASN A 59 8.07 3.17 -31.47
CA ASN A 59 6.67 3.20 -31.02
C ASN A 59 6.29 4.41 -30.14
N ASP A 60 7.12 5.44 -30.09
CA ASP A 60 6.90 6.63 -29.25
C ASP A 60 6.67 6.25 -27.77
N LEU A 61 7.37 5.23 -27.26
CA LEU A 61 7.13 4.68 -25.90
C LEU A 61 7.18 5.76 -24.82
N TYR A 62 8.06 6.75 -24.97
CA TYR A 62 8.18 7.86 -24.03
C TYR A 62 6.87 8.67 -23.86
N LYS A 63 5.98 8.69 -24.87
CA LYS A 63 4.64 9.31 -24.78
C LYS A 63 3.63 8.40 -24.10
N LYS A 64 3.90 7.09 -24.09
CA LYS A 64 2.96 6.07 -23.63
C LYS A 64 3.14 5.70 -22.16
N VAL A 65 4.33 5.91 -21.61
CA VAL A 65 4.65 5.66 -20.19
C VAL A 65 4.97 6.97 -19.48
N LYS A 66 4.61 7.05 -18.19
CA LYS A 66 5.08 8.12 -17.30
C LYS A 66 6.30 7.63 -16.56
N THR A 67 7.28 8.51 -16.39
CA THR A 67 8.52 8.22 -15.68
C THR A 67 8.75 9.29 -14.64
N ASP A 68 9.14 8.88 -13.44
CA ASP A 68 9.57 9.75 -12.36
C ASP A 68 10.75 9.11 -11.60
N TYR A 69 11.37 9.84 -10.69
CA TYR A 69 12.39 9.29 -9.82
C TYR A 69 12.41 10.02 -8.46
N GLU A 70 12.73 9.24 -7.44
CA GLU A 70 13.09 9.73 -6.12
C GLU A 70 14.50 9.19 -5.78
N SER A 71 15.08 9.59 -4.65
CA SER A 71 16.40 9.10 -4.24
C SER A 71 16.45 7.57 -4.17
N GLY A 72 15.38 6.95 -3.68
CA GLY A 72 15.32 5.50 -3.46
C GLY A 72 14.95 4.64 -4.67
N SER A 73 14.26 5.18 -5.68
CA SER A 73 13.74 4.39 -6.80
C SER A 73 13.46 5.27 -8.03
N ILE A 74 13.48 4.65 -9.21
CA ILE A 74 12.74 5.18 -10.36
C ILE A 74 11.32 4.62 -10.36
N PHE A 75 10.40 5.39 -10.93
CA PHE A 75 8.99 5.02 -11.06
C PHE A 75 8.59 5.08 -12.52
N ILE A 76 8.03 3.99 -13.03
CA ILE A 76 7.53 3.92 -14.40
C ILE A 76 6.11 3.39 -14.34
N HIS A 77 5.16 4.16 -14.89
CA HIS A 77 3.75 3.78 -14.85
C HIS A 77 3.11 3.86 -16.23
N THR A 78 2.17 2.96 -16.47
CA THR A 78 1.29 3.01 -17.64
C THR A 78 -0.12 2.55 -17.27
N SER A 79 -1.11 2.93 -18.08
CA SER A 79 -2.50 2.55 -17.82
C SER A 79 -2.70 1.03 -17.90
N SER A 80 -3.75 0.52 -17.26
CA SER A 80 -4.09 -0.92 -17.28
C SER A 80 -4.35 -1.51 -18.66
N LYS A 81 -4.49 -0.68 -19.71
CA LYS A 81 -4.67 -1.12 -21.10
C LYS A 81 -3.37 -1.25 -21.88
N LYS A 82 -2.24 -0.87 -21.27
CA LYS A 82 -0.93 -0.73 -21.92
C LYS A 82 0.08 -1.76 -21.39
N GLY A 83 -0.39 -2.99 -21.20
CA GLY A 83 0.44 -4.13 -20.80
C GLY A 83 1.63 -4.38 -21.75
N PRO A 84 1.45 -4.33 -23.08
CA PRO A 84 2.56 -4.46 -24.03
C PRO A 84 3.63 -3.37 -23.87
N GLU A 85 3.24 -2.13 -23.60
CA GLU A 85 4.20 -1.03 -23.43
C GLU A 85 5.04 -1.19 -22.16
N ILE A 86 4.46 -1.59 -21.02
CA ILE A 86 5.28 -1.80 -19.81
C ILE A 86 6.22 -2.99 -19.96
N LEU A 87 5.81 -4.03 -20.69
CA LEU A 87 6.70 -5.14 -21.06
C LEU A 87 7.88 -4.63 -21.90
N GLN A 88 7.60 -3.83 -22.94
CA GLN A 88 8.65 -3.29 -23.79
C GLN A 88 9.64 -2.42 -23.01
N VAL A 89 9.15 -1.63 -22.05
CA VAL A 89 10.05 -0.86 -21.17
C VAL A 89 10.88 -1.78 -20.27
N ALA A 90 10.31 -2.84 -19.70
CA ALA A 90 11.07 -3.79 -18.89
C ALA A 90 12.18 -4.49 -19.69
N LEU A 91 11.91 -4.87 -20.95
CA LEU A 91 12.92 -5.43 -21.86
C LEU A 91 14.04 -4.42 -22.13
N ILE A 92 13.69 -3.16 -22.43
CA ILE A 92 14.69 -2.09 -22.64
C ILE A 92 15.54 -1.88 -21.37
N ILE A 93 14.95 -1.96 -20.18
CA ILE A 93 15.72 -1.86 -18.92
C ILE A 93 16.72 -3.02 -18.81
N ASN A 94 16.30 -4.26 -19.11
CA ASN A 94 17.21 -5.40 -19.12
C ASN A 94 18.35 -5.22 -20.14
N ASP A 95 18.05 -4.72 -21.34
CA ASP A 95 19.05 -4.48 -22.39
C ASP A 95 20.03 -3.36 -22.05
N LEU A 96 19.62 -2.39 -21.23
CA LEU A 96 20.48 -1.31 -20.75
C LEU A 96 21.34 -1.69 -19.55
N ALA A 97 21.04 -2.82 -18.91
CA ALA A 97 21.80 -3.31 -17.79
C ALA A 97 23.22 -3.72 -18.23
N ILE A 98 24.19 -3.44 -17.36
CA ILE A 98 25.56 -3.90 -17.51
C ILE A 98 25.69 -5.34 -17.00
N GLU A 99 26.75 -6.04 -17.42
CA GLU A 99 27.10 -7.32 -16.80
C GLU A 99 27.50 -7.11 -15.32
N PRO A 100 27.14 -8.01 -14.40
CA PRO A 100 26.42 -9.28 -14.58
C PRO A 100 24.89 -9.16 -14.41
N TYR A 101 24.34 -7.94 -14.34
CA TYR A 101 22.92 -7.72 -14.03
C TYR A 101 21.99 -8.01 -15.21
N ARG A 102 22.49 -7.84 -16.44
CA ARG A 102 21.78 -8.20 -17.65
C ARG A 102 21.47 -9.70 -17.63
N GLN A 103 20.20 -10.05 -17.84
CA GLN A 103 19.79 -11.45 -17.89
C GLN A 103 19.42 -11.84 -19.32
N GLU A 104 19.79 -13.05 -19.71
CA GLU A 104 19.26 -13.68 -20.92
C GLU A 104 17.80 -14.09 -20.63
N LEU A 105 16.88 -13.56 -21.44
CA LEU A 105 15.45 -13.78 -21.24
C LEU A 105 14.95 -14.86 -22.19
N VAL A 106 14.30 -15.88 -21.64
CA VAL A 106 13.74 -16.99 -22.42
C VAL A 106 12.53 -16.49 -23.23
N PRO A 107 12.50 -16.64 -24.57
CA PRO A 107 11.40 -16.13 -25.40
C PRO A 107 10.02 -16.67 -25.01
N GLU A 108 9.95 -17.93 -24.59
CA GLU A 108 8.71 -18.56 -24.14
C GLU A 108 8.13 -17.86 -22.90
N ASP A 109 8.98 -17.45 -21.96
CA ASP A 109 8.55 -16.75 -20.75
C ASP A 109 8.10 -15.32 -21.06
N ILE A 110 8.77 -14.65 -21.99
CA ILE A 110 8.32 -13.34 -22.50
C ILE A 110 6.91 -13.47 -23.11
N CYS A 111 6.65 -14.50 -23.92
CA CYS A 111 5.33 -14.75 -24.49
C CYS A 111 4.26 -14.98 -23.40
N LYS A 112 4.57 -15.76 -22.36
CA LYS A 112 3.67 -15.99 -21.22
C LYS A 112 3.38 -14.68 -20.47
N ILE A 113 4.41 -13.89 -20.17
CA ILE A 113 4.29 -12.61 -19.47
C ILE A 113 3.47 -11.62 -20.30
N LYS A 114 3.73 -11.52 -21.61
CA LYS A 114 2.95 -10.70 -22.53
C LYS A 114 1.47 -11.05 -22.45
N SER A 115 1.14 -12.34 -22.53
CA SER A 115 -0.24 -12.81 -22.41
C SER A 115 -0.88 -12.42 -21.07
N ILE A 116 -0.13 -12.51 -19.96
CA ILE A 116 -0.60 -12.06 -18.64
C ILE A 116 -0.91 -10.56 -18.66
N LEU A 117 0.02 -9.73 -19.13
CA LEU A 117 -0.10 -8.26 -19.10
C LEU A 117 -1.21 -7.75 -20.02
N GLU A 118 -1.43 -8.38 -21.18
CA GLU A 118 -2.50 -8.03 -22.12
C GLU A 118 -3.89 -8.39 -21.57
N ASN A 119 -4.00 -9.50 -20.85
CA ASN A 119 -5.27 -10.05 -20.40
C ASN A 119 -5.54 -9.81 -18.91
N TRP A 120 -4.69 -9.03 -18.23
CA TRP A 120 -4.82 -8.80 -16.80
C TRP A 120 -6.12 -8.08 -16.46
N LYS A 121 -6.96 -8.74 -15.67
CA LYS A 121 -8.19 -8.16 -15.14
C LYS A 121 -7.92 -7.67 -13.73
N ARG A 122 -7.83 -6.34 -13.58
CA ARG A 122 -7.68 -5.68 -12.28
C ARG A 122 -8.73 -6.21 -11.29
N PRO A 123 -8.31 -6.71 -10.12
CA PRO A 123 -9.23 -7.03 -9.02
C PRO A 123 -10.06 -5.80 -8.61
N LYS A 124 -11.35 -5.99 -8.34
CA LYS A 124 -12.22 -4.90 -7.89
C LYS A 124 -11.99 -4.64 -6.40
N PRO A 125 -11.77 -3.38 -5.97
CA PRO A 125 -11.69 -3.05 -4.55
C PRO A 125 -13.00 -3.34 -3.81
N GLN A 126 -12.88 -3.65 -2.52
CA GLN A 126 -14.03 -3.64 -1.60
C GLN A 126 -14.68 -2.25 -1.66
N LYS A 127 -16.01 -2.19 -1.81
CA LYS A 127 -16.72 -0.92 -1.71
C LYS A 127 -16.85 -0.54 -0.25
N TRP A 128 -16.51 0.71 0.08
CA TRP A 128 -16.66 1.25 1.42
C TRP A 128 -17.03 2.74 1.41
N LYS A 129 -17.77 3.16 2.42
CA LYS A 129 -18.28 4.52 2.63
C LYS A 129 -18.10 4.95 4.09
N VAL A 130 -18.38 6.21 4.35
CA VAL A 130 -18.42 6.75 5.71
C VAL A 130 -19.48 6.01 6.54
N GLY A 131 -19.15 5.72 7.79
CA GLY A 131 -19.95 4.91 8.72
C GLY A 131 -19.71 3.41 8.62
N ASP A 132 -18.99 2.92 7.60
CA ASP A 132 -18.70 1.49 7.48
C ASP A 132 -17.81 1.03 8.63
N VAL A 133 -18.26 -0.01 9.31
CA VAL A 133 -17.54 -0.72 10.36
C VAL A 133 -16.81 -1.89 9.72
N PHE A 134 -15.53 -2.03 10.05
CA PHE A 134 -14.67 -3.07 9.52
C PHE A 134 -13.99 -3.86 10.64
N THR A 135 -13.58 -5.07 10.30
CA THR A 135 -12.81 -5.96 11.19
C THR A 135 -11.52 -6.40 10.52
N PHE A 136 -10.50 -6.70 11.33
CA PHE A 136 -9.25 -7.26 10.86
C PHE A 136 -8.66 -8.24 11.89
N PRO A 137 -7.97 -9.30 11.42
CA PRO A 137 -7.38 -10.29 12.31
C PRO A 137 -6.15 -9.73 13.03
N LEU A 138 -5.92 -10.23 14.24
CA LEU A 138 -4.72 -10.07 15.04
C LEU A 138 -3.87 -11.34 14.98
N SER A 139 -2.61 -11.23 15.40
CA SER A 139 -1.60 -12.28 15.33
C SER A 139 -1.93 -13.54 16.13
N ASP A 140 -2.76 -13.41 17.17
CA ASP A 140 -3.22 -14.54 17.99
C ASP A 140 -4.54 -15.16 17.55
N GLY A 141 -5.02 -14.79 16.35
CA GLY A 141 -6.24 -15.34 15.76
C GLY A 141 -7.53 -14.67 16.24
N THR A 142 -7.44 -13.69 17.14
CA THR A 142 -8.59 -12.83 17.47
C THR A 142 -8.75 -11.68 16.46
N TYR A 143 -9.76 -10.84 16.66
CA TYR A 143 -10.13 -9.74 15.77
C TYR A 143 -10.21 -8.43 16.52
N SER A 144 -9.83 -7.36 15.83
CA SER A 144 -10.08 -5.97 16.24
C SER A 144 -11.00 -5.28 15.25
N PHE A 145 -11.56 -4.14 15.64
CA PHE A 145 -12.62 -3.46 14.90
C PHE A 145 -12.36 -1.96 14.77
N GLY A 146 -12.82 -1.39 13.66
CA GLY A 146 -12.73 0.04 13.40
C GLY A 146 -13.90 0.54 12.57
N GLN A 147 -13.98 1.87 12.38
CA GLN A 147 -15.02 2.51 11.57
C GLN A 147 -14.42 3.58 10.68
N VAL A 148 -14.90 3.71 9.45
CA VAL A 148 -14.58 4.83 8.56
C VAL A 148 -15.37 6.06 8.98
N LEU A 149 -14.69 7.11 9.44
CA LEU A 149 -15.33 8.30 10.01
C LEU A 149 -15.57 9.41 8.97
N TRP A 150 -14.56 9.71 8.16
CA TRP A 150 -14.66 10.65 7.03
C TRP A 150 -13.57 10.34 6.00
N LYS A 151 -13.59 11.05 4.87
CA LYS A 151 -12.57 10.93 3.82
C LYS A 151 -11.94 12.29 3.54
N THR A 152 -10.62 12.32 3.37
CA THR A 152 -9.90 13.49 2.87
C THR A 152 -9.00 13.05 1.72
N ASN A 153 -9.15 13.66 0.53
CA ASN A 153 -8.37 13.32 -0.68
C ASN A 153 -8.29 11.80 -0.96
N ASN A 154 -9.42 11.11 -0.94
CA ASN A 154 -9.57 9.65 -1.08
C ASN A 154 -8.97 8.77 0.03
N SER A 155 -8.30 9.35 1.02
CA SER A 155 -7.79 8.63 2.19
C SER A 155 -8.84 8.60 3.30
N PRO A 156 -9.21 7.43 3.85
CA PRO A 156 -10.10 7.35 4.99
C PRO A 156 -9.42 7.83 6.28
N ASN A 157 -10.21 8.49 7.12
CA ASN A 157 -9.92 8.62 8.54
C ASN A 157 -10.70 7.54 9.27
N CYS A 158 -10.00 6.72 10.03
CA CYS A 158 -10.59 5.55 10.68
C CYS A 158 -10.42 5.63 12.19
N ALA A 159 -11.48 5.28 12.91
CA ALA A 159 -11.42 4.95 14.33
C ALA A 159 -10.94 3.52 14.53
N LEU A 160 -10.22 3.30 15.61
CA LEU A 160 -9.98 1.99 16.23
C LEU A 160 -10.72 1.94 17.56
N PHE A 161 -11.53 0.90 17.77
CA PHE A 161 -12.27 0.71 19.03
C PHE A 161 -11.47 -0.14 20.02
N ASP A 162 -11.65 0.12 21.32
CA ASP A 162 -11.27 -0.77 22.42
C ASP A 162 -12.23 -1.96 22.47
N CYS A 163 -12.21 -2.76 21.41
CA CYS A 163 -13.09 -3.89 21.23
C CYS A 163 -12.32 -5.02 20.56
N ARG A 164 -12.30 -6.18 21.20
CA ARG A 164 -11.60 -7.37 20.74
C ARG A 164 -12.50 -8.58 20.84
N GLY A 165 -12.54 -9.39 19.78
CA GLY A 165 -13.41 -10.56 19.71
C GLY A 165 -12.69 -11.78 19.16
N ASN A 166 -13.08 -12.97 19.61
CA ASN A 166 -12.65 -14.24 19.01
C ASN A 166 -13.44 -14.59 17.73
N LYS A 167 -14.45 -13.79 17.40
CA LYS A 167 -15.33 -13.88 16.24
C LYS A 167 -15.85 -12.49 15.88
N SER A 168 -16.59 -12.39 14.78
CA SER A 168 -17.33 -11.16 14.46
C SER A 168 -18.32 -10.84 15.59
N LEU A 169 -18.25 -9.62 16.12
CA LEU A 169 -19.18 -9.11 17.13
C LEU A 169 -20.33 -8.33 16.48
N PRO A 170 -21.47 -8.16 17.17
CA PRO A 170 -22.52 -7.24 16.74
C PRO A 170 -21.99 -5.81 16.61
N ILE A 171 -22.49 -5.06 15.62
CA ILE A 171 -22.03 -3.70 15.32
C ILE A 171 -22.25 -2.78 16.51
N GLU A 172 -23.37 -2.92 17.21
CA GLU A 172 -23.73 -2.11 18.36
C GLU A 172 -22.76 -2.33 19.53
N THR A 173 -22.29 -3.57 19.73
CA THR A 173 -21.26 -3.90 20.72
C THR A 173 -19.92 -3.24 20.37
N ILE A 174 -19.58 -3.23 19.08
CA ILE A 174 -18.34 -2.61 18.61
C ILE A 174 -18.40 -1.09 18.81
N THR A 175 -19.46 -0.44 18.34
CA THR A 175 -19.52 1.03 18.32
C THR A 175 -19.89 1.66 19.66
N SER A 176 -20.40 0.88 20.61
CA SER A 176 -20.53 1.32 22.02
C SER A 176 -19.22 1.22 22.80
N SER A 177 -18.18 0.61 22.23
CA SER A 177 -16.86 0.54 22.86
C SER A 177 -16.11 1.88 22.73
N PRO A 178 -15.22 2.23 23.68
CA PRO A 178 -14.40 3.43 23.58
C PRO A 178 -13.57 3.48 22.30
N VAL A 179 -13.34 4.66 21.74
CA VAL A 179 -12.40 4.85 20.62
C VAL A 179 -11.01 5.14 21.14
N ILE A 180 -10.06 4.27 20.79
CA ILE A 180 -8.67 4.35 21.26
C ILE A 180 -7.80 5.23 20.38
N SER A 181 -8.10 5.31 19.08
CA SER A 181 -7.32 6.06 18.12
C SER A 181 -8.19 6.48 16.94
N VAL A 182 -7.86 7.63 16.35
CA VAL A 182 -8.37 8.04 15.04
C VAL A 182 -7.20 8.48 14.18
N LEU A 183 -7.03 7.88 13.01
CA LEU A 183 -5.89 8.14 12.12
C LEU A 183 -6.33 8.31 10.67
N ASN A 184 -5.65 9.23 9.96
CA ASN A 184 -5.70 9.27 8.50
C ASN A 184 -4.80 8.18 7.91
N ILE A 185 -5.36 7.29 7.10
CA ILE A 185 -4.64 6.13 6.57
C ILE A 185 -4.88 5.94 5.08
N THR A 186 -3.97 5.25 4.39
CA THR A 186 -4.23 4.72 3.04
C THR A 186 -5.32 3.65 3.08
N ALA A 187 -6.17 3.59 2.05
CA ALA A 187 -7.28 2.62 1.99
C ALA A 187 -6.84 1.16 1.73
N ASN A 188 -5.54 0.88 1.59
CA ASN A 188 -5.02 -0.39 1.07
C ASN A 188 -5.60 -1.64 1.73
N CYS A 189 -5.67 -1.68 3.06
CA CYS A 189 -6.20 -2.86 3.76
C CYS A 189 -7.72 -3.03 3.61
N ILE A 190 -8.47 -1.92 3.49
CA ILE A 190 -9.91 -1.98 3.24
C ILE A 190 -10.19 -2.39 1.79
N ASP A 191 -9.50 -1.76 0.83
CA ASP A 191 -9.68 -2.03 -0.61
C ASP A 191 -9.37 -3.49 -0.96
N SER A 192 -8.34 -4.08 -0.32
CA SER A 192 -7.86 -5.44 -0.57
C SER A 192 -8.55 -6.54 0.25
N PHE A 193 -9.65 -6.23 0.96
CA PHE A 193 -10.37 -7.16 1.84
C PHE A 193 -9.56 -7.72 3.02
N LYS A 194 -8.33 -7.25 3.25
CA LYS A 194 -7.58 -7.55 4.48
C LYS A 194 -8.35 -7.08 5.72
N TRP A 195 -9.02 -5.94 5.59
CA TRP A 195 -10.02 -5.46 6.53
C TRP A 195 -11.39 -5.61 5.90
N LYS A 196 -12.24 -6.45 6.50
CA LYS A 196 -13.56 -6.77 5.95
C LYS A 196 -14.59 -5.80 6.50
N VAL A 197 -15.36 -5.15 5.62
CA VAL A 197 -16.53 -4.36 6.05
C VAL A 197 -17.62 -5.33 6.51
N ILE A 198 -18.11 -5.13 7.74
CA ILE A 198 -19.10 -6.00 8.40
C ILE A 198 -20.45 -5.33 8.62
N GLY A 199 -20.53 -4.02 8.37
CA GLY A 199 -21.79 -3.29 8.26
C GLY A 199 -21.57 -1.78 8.30
N ASN A 200 -22.64 -1.02 8.53
CA ASN A 200 -22.62 0.44 8.50
C ASN A 200 -23.48 0.98 9.63
N THR A 201 -22.99 2.01 10.31
CA THR A 201 -23.72 2.73 11.35
C THR A 201 -23.32 4.21 11.32
N PRO A 202 -24.14 5.16 11.79
CA PRO A 202 -23.77 6.55 11.89
C PRO A 202 -22.45 6.75 12.65
N VAL A 203 -21.73 7.81 12.27
CA VAL A 203 -20.47 8.19 12.92
C VAL A 203 -20.80 9.16 14.05
N GLU A 204 -20.40 8.84 15.27
CA GLU A 204 -20.59 9.71 16.44
C GLU A 204 -19.41 10.64 16.69
N ILE A 205 -18.20 10.23 16.30
CA ILE A 205 -16.97 11.02 16.47
C ILE A 205 -16.83 12.05 15.37
N THR A 206 -16.64 13.30 15.77
CA THR A 206 -16.42 14.41 14.86
C THR A 206 -14.95 14.78 14.78
N LYS A 207 -14.58 15.60 13.79
CA LYS A 207 -13.22 16.14 13.67
C LYS A 207 -12.78 16.92 14.91
N ASN A 208 -13.71 17.59 15.60
CA ASN A 208 -13.41 18.41 16.78
C ASN A 208 -12.92 17.58 17.97
N ASP A 209 -13.26 16.29 17.99
CA ASP A 209 -12.85 15.36 19.04
C ASP A 209 -11.41 14.84 18.83
N VAL A 210 -10.86 15.02 17.63
CA VAL A 210 -9.61 14.40 17.16
C VAL A 210 -8.50 15.42 17.05
N PRO A 211 -7.27 15.12 17.51
CA PRO A 211 -6.12 16.01 17.33
C PRO A 211 -5.92 16.41 15.86
N LYS A 212 -5.69 17.70 15.59
CA LYS A 212 -5.56 18.25 14.23
C LYS A 212 -4.59 17.46 13.33
N LYS A 213 -3.46 17.02 13.90
CA LYS A 213 -2.44 16.22 13.18
C LYS A 213 -2.99 14.92 12.58
N HIS A 214 -4.07 14.36 13.12
CA HIS A 214 -4.65 13.08 12.69
C HIS A 214 -5.94 13.23 11.86
N GLN A 215 -6.39 14.45 11.58
CA GLN A 215 -7.65 14.69 10.85
C GLN A 215 -7.53 14.48 9.32
N GLY A 216 -6.30 14.33 8.81
CA GLY A 216 -5.99 14.15 7.40
C GLY A 216 -6.08 15.43 6.57
N GLU A 217 -6.09 16.60 7.20
CA GLU A 217 -6.16 17.90 6.50
C GLU A 217 -4.78 18.31 5.96
N SER A 218 -4.73 19.06 4.87
CA SER A 218 -3.47 19.56 4.30
C SER A 218 -2.92 20.77 5.06
N ILE A 219 -2.65 20.61 6.35
CA ILE A 219 -2.05 21.63 7.22
C ILE A 219 -0.64 21.20 7.66
N ILE A 220 0.18 22.16 8.05
CA ILE A 220 1.52 21.89 8.58
C ILE A 220 1.39 21.00 9.84
N GLY A 221 2.13 19.89 9.85
CA GLY A 221 2.12 18.92 10.95
C GLY A 221 1.07 17.82 10.86
N SER A 222 0.27 17.77 9.78
CA SER A 222 -0.61 16.64 9.52
C SER A 222 0.15 15.36 9.23
N LEU A 223 -0.39 14.25 9.72
CA LEU A 223 0.15 12.92 9.59
C LEU A 223 -0.81 12.06 8.78
N SER A 224 -0.25 11.25 7.88
CA SER A 224 -0.94 10.23 7.12
C SER A 224 -0.09 8.97 7.13
N PHE A 225 -0.74 7.82 7.29
CA PHE A 225 -0.05 6.56 7.52
C PHE A 225 -0.48 5.50 6.49
N SER A 226 0.33 4.45 6.35
CA SER A 226 -0.17 3.24 5.69
C SER A 226 -1.29 2.61 6.54
N SER A 227 -2.28 1.96 5.93
CA SER A 227 -3.34 1.29 6.71
C SER A 227 -2.81 0.29 7.75
N ALA A 228 -1.66 -0.34 7.52
CA ALA A 228 -1.09 -1.30 8.45
C ALA A 228 -0.89 -0.73 9.87
N ILE A 229 -0.71 0.59 10.02
CA ILE A 229 -0.48 1.22 11.32
C ILE A 229 -1.61 0.95 12.32
N LEU A 230 -2.87 0.88 11.85
CA LEU A 230 -4.02 0.70 12.74
C LEU A 230 -4.04 -0.73 13.28
N SER A 231 -3.66 -1.71 12.45
CA SER A 231 -3.50 -3.10 12.87
C SER A 231 -2.32 -3.26 13.81
N GLU A 232 -1.19 -2.61 13.53
CA GLU A 232 -0.04 -2.62 14.44
C GLU A 232 -0.36 -1.98 15.78
N LEU A 233 -1.05 -0.85 15.79
CA LEU A 233 -1.48 -0.18 17.02
C LEU A 233 -2.40 -1.11 17.84
N ALA A 234 -3.33 -1.82 17.21
CA ALA A 234 -4.18 -2.79 17.89
C ALA A 234 -3.36 -3.92 18.54
N GLU A 235 -2.39 -4.49 17.81
CA GLU A 235 -1.49 -5.54 18.33
C GLU A 235 -0.70 -5.05 19.55
N VAL A 236 -0.15 -3.84 19.48
CA VAL A 236 0.59 -3.23 20.60
C VAL A 236 -0.35 -2.93 21.77
N TYR A 237 -1.52 -2.36 21.52
CA TYR A 237 -2.52 -2.02 22.53
C TYR A 237 -2.98 -3.26 23.30
N TYR A 238 -3.17 -4.40 22.62
CA TYR A 238 -3.55 -5.67 23.25
C TYR A 238 -2.36 -6.49 23.76
N GLY A 239 -1.14 -5.95 23.77
CA GLY A 239 0.05 -6.62 24.30
C GLY A 239 0.54 -7.81 23.48
N LEU A 240 0.21 -7.87 22.19
CA LEU A 240 0.63 -8.94 21.26
C LEU A 240 1.97 -8.61 20.58
N LYS A 241 2.35 -7.33 20.57
CA LYS A 241 3.65 -6.85 20.09
C LYS A 241 4.29 -5.91 21.11
N PRO A 242 5.65 -5.85 21.17
CA PRO A 242 6.34 -4.90 22.03
C PRO A 242 6.03 -3.45 21.64
N LEU A 243 5.82 -2.58 22.64
CA LEU A 243 5.55 -1.16 22.41
C LEU A 243 6.73 -0.43 21.76
N ASN A 244 7.95 -0.78 22.14
CA ASN A 244 9.18 -0.22 21.58
C ASN A 244 9.62 -0.92 20.28
N SER A 245 8.70 -1.54 19.54
CA SER A 245 9.01 -2.13 18.23
C SER A 245 9.22 -1.08 17.14
N ALA A 246 8.78 0.17 17.36
CA ALA A 246 9.01 1.29 16.46
C ALA A 246 10.35 1.98 16.73
N TYR A 247 10.81 2.80 15.78
CA TYR A 247 12.07 3.54 15.89
C TYR A 247 12.09 4.50 17.10
N LYS A 248 10.96 5.15 17.40
CA LYS A 248 10.78 5.96 18.62
C LYS A 248 10.01 5.15 19.66
N GLN A 249 10.49 5.18 20.90
CA GLN A 249 9.94 4.39 22.00
C GLN A 249 8.49 4.77 22.36
N ASP A 250 8.10 6.03 22.15
CA ASP A 250 6.78 6.60 22.44
C ASP A 250 5.89 6.73 21.20
N PHE A 251 6.30 6.18 20.06
CA PHE A 251 5.62 6.38 18.78
C PHE A 251 4.13 6.01 18.81
N TYR A 252 3.79 4.84 19.35
CA TYR A 252 2.40 4.38 19.40
C TYR A 252 1.54 5.18 20.39
N ASP A 253 2.16 5.81 21.38
CA ASP A 253 1.46 6.63 22.37
C ASP A 253 0.93 7.92 21.74
N GLU A 254 1.68 8.47 20.78
CA GLU A 254 1.25 9.63 20.01
C GLU A 254 0.04 9.36 19.10
N LEU A 255 -0.29 8.09 18.87
CA LEU A 255 -1.42 7.66 18.05
C LEU A 255 -2.71 7.50 18.87
N LEU A 256 -2.62 7.43 20.20
CA LEU A 256 -3.79 7.30 21.07
C LEU A 256 -4.57 8.61 21.14
N MET A 257 -5.88 8.51 21.34
CA MET A 257 -6.73 9.67 21.66
C MET A 257 -6.28 10.28 23.01
N PRO A 258 -6.35 11.61 23.21
CA PRO A 258 -5.75 12.30 24.36
C PRO A 258 -6.15 11.80 25.76
N LYS A 259 -7.33 11.18 25.89
CA LYS A 259 -7.86 10.66 27.17
C LYS A 259 -7.58 9.18 27.39
N ILE A 260 -7.01 8.49 26.41
CA ILE A 260 -6.77 7.04 26.45
C ILE A 260 -5.40 6.80 27.04
N LYS A 261 -5.39 6.08 28.17
CA LYS A 261 -4.16 5.63 28.80
C LYS A 261 -3.72 4.31 28.20
N ARG A 262 -2.42 4.07 28.26
CA ARG A 262 -1.81 2.78 27.91
C ARG A 262 -2.39 1.65 28.77
N PRO A 263 -2.73 0.49 28.20
CA PRO A 263 -3.03 -0.72 28.96
C PRO A 263 -1.84 -1.14 29.83
N GLN A 264 -2.08 -1.75 30.99
CA GLN A 264 -1.02 -2.14 31.94
C GLN A 264 -0.23 -3.38 31.49
N ASN A 265 -0.78 -4.20 30.61
CA ASN A 265 -0.21 -5.50 30.21
C ASN A 265 0.67 -5.43 28.95
N ILE A 266 1.34 -4.30 28.73
CA ILE A 266 2.16 -4.08 27.52
C ILE A 266 3.50 -4.79 27.63
N ILE A 267 3.92 -5.43 26.53
CA ILE A 267 5.26 -5.99 26.40
C ILE A 267 6.25 -4.86 26.08
N ILE A 268 7.35 -4.76 26.82
CA ILE A 268 8.49 -3.89 26.53
C ILE A 268 9.70 -4.80 26.32
N LYS A 269 10.45 -4.59 25.23
CA LYS A 269 11.74 -5.25 25.02
C LYS A 269 12.87 -4.56 25.78
#